data_AF-A0AAU9VJH0-F1
#
_entry.id   AF-A0AAU9VJH0-F1
#
_cell.length_a   1.000
_cell.length_b   1.000
_cell.length_c   1.000
_cell.angle_alpha   90.00
_cell.angle_beta   90.00
_cell.angle_gamma   90.00
#
_symmetry.space_group_name_H-M   'P 1'
#
loop_
_entity.id
_entity.type
_entity.pdbx_description
1 polymer ?
#
loop_
_entity_poly.entity_id
_entity_poly.type
_entity_poly.pdbx_seq_one_letter_code
_entity_poly.pdbx_strand_id
1 'polypeptide(L)'
;QWKQVWSAYELVTRLNEQTDKYRVAAFITCIGPKALTIHNGLPYRFNNRNQDAGESIDTYALNLRSLSDTCNFGTLKDEMIRDRIV
;
A
#
# COMPACT_ATOMS: atom_id res chain seq x y z
N GLN A 1 -20.89 10.41 -0.67
CA GLN A 1 -20.57 11.81 -1.04
C GLN A 1 -19.16 11.95 -1.61
N TRP A 2 -18.07 11.70 -0.86
CA TRP A 2 -16.69 11.90 -1.38
C TRP A 2 -16.35 11.07 -2.63
N LYS A 3 -16.84 9.82 -2.73
CA LYS A 3 -16.62 8.95 -3.91
C LYS A 3 -17.13 9.58 -5.20
N GLN A 4 -18.31 10.20 -5.16
CA GLN A 4 -18.91 10.86 -6.33
C GLN A 4 -18.11 12.10 -6.74
N VAL A 5 -17.66 12.90 -5.77
CA VAL A 5 -16.81 14.07 -6.02
C VAL A 5 -15.47 13.65 -6.63
N TRP A 6 -14.87 12.57 -6.12
CA TRP A 6 -13.64 12.00 -6.68
C TRP A 6 -13.85 11.50 -8.11
N SER A 7 -14.92 10.75 -8.39
CA SER A 7 -15.23 10.29 -9.75
C SER A 7 -15.44 11.44 -10.74
N ALA A 8 -16.11 12.52 -10.31
CA ALA A 8 -16.26 13.72 -11.14
C ALA A 8 -14.91 14.41 -11.39
N TYR A 9 -14.07 14.54 -10.36
CA TYR A 9 -12.72 15.08 -10.48
C TYR A 9 -11.86 14.26 -11.46
N GLU A 10 -11.88 12.93 -11.34
CA GLU A 10 -11.14 12.05 -12.23
C GLU A 10 -11.60 12.17 -13.69
N LEU A 11 -12.91 12.33 -13.92
CA LEU A 11 -13.47 12.52 -15.24
C LEU A 11 -13.04 13.85 -15.87
N VAL A 12 -13.21 14.98 -15.16
CA VAL A 12 -12.92 16.31 -15.73
C VAL A 12 -11.43 16.56 -15.96
N THR A 13 -10.56 15.86 -15.22
CA THR A 13 -9.10 15.94 -15.36
C THR A 13 -8.53 14.86 -16.29
N ARG A 14 -9.36 13.96 -16.84
CA ARG A 14 -8.96 12.74 -17.57
C ARG A 14 -8.03 11.82 -16.78
N LEU A 15 -8.03 11.92 -15.46
CA LEU A 15 -7.25 11.05 -14.59
C LEU A 15 -7.78 9.61 -14.62
N ASN A 16 -9.06 9.42 -14.97
CA ASN A 16 -9.68 8.11 -15.16
C ASN A 16 -9.06 7.28 -16.29
N GLU A 17 -8.41 7.93 -17.27
CA GLU A 17 -7.70 7.30 -18.39
C GLU A 17 -6.24 6.96 -18.07
N GLN A 18 -5.74 7.43 -16.91
CA GLN A 18 -4.36 7.22 -16.49
C GLN A 18 -4.19 5.94 -15.68
N THR A 19 -2.95 5.48 -15.54
CA THR A 19 -2.63 4.34 -14.67
C THR A 19 -2.88 4.65 -13.21
N ASP A 20 -3.10 3.62 -12.39
CA ASP A 20 -3.29 3.75 -10.94
C ASP A 20 -2.17 4.56 -10.27
N LYS A 21 -0.94 4.48 -10.79
CA LYS A 21 0.19 5.26 -10.31
C LYS A 21 -0.06 6.77 -10.39
N TYR A 22 -0.57 7.26 -11.52
CA TYR A 22 -0.89 8.68 -11.67
C TYR A 22 -2.13 9.08 -10.87
N ARG A 23 -3.13 8.20 -10.80
CA ARG A 23 -4.37 8.42 -10.03
C ARG A 23 -4.08 8.59 -8.54
N VAL A 24 -3.30 7.66 -7.97
CA VAL A 24 -2.87 7.68 -6.58
C VAL A 24 -1.95 8.89 -6.32
N ALA A 25 -1.03 9.20 -7.24
CA ALA A 25 -0.16 10.37 -7.09
C ALA A 25 -0.96 11.68 -7.01
N ALA A 26 -1.92 11.90 -7.91
CA ALA A 26 -2.79 13.07 -7.88
C ALA A 26 -3.65 13.13 -6.60
N PHE A 27 -4.16 11.99 -6.14
CA PHE A 27 -4.90 11.91 -4.88
C PHE A 27 -4.04 12.33 -3.68
N ILE A 28 -2.81 11.83 -3.60
CA ILE A 28 -1.87 12.16 -2.52
C ILE A 28 -1.49 13.63 -2.57
N THR A 29 -1.21 14.20 -3.75
CA THR A 29 -0.82 15.62 -3.87
C THR A 29 -1.96 16.58 -3.51
N CYS A 30 -3.21 16.24 -3.85
CA CYS A 30 -4.38 17.06 -3.48
C CYS A 30 -4.62 17.15 -1.97
N ILE A 31 -4.37 16.07 -1.22
CA ILE A 31 -4.57 16.05 0.25
C ILE A 31 -3.31 16.54 0.99
N GLY A 32 -2.14 16.35 0.39
CA GLY A 32 -0.85 16.78 0.91
C GLY A 32 -0.12 15.71 1.74
N PRO A 33 0.94 16.09 2.47
CA PRO A 33 1.88 15.16 3.10
C PRO A 33 1.24 14.14 4.06
N LYS A 34 0.13 14.51 4.72
CA LYS A 34 -0.61 13.59 5.60
C LYS A 34 -1.16 12.38 4.85
N ALA A 35 -1.65 12.56 3.62
CA ALA A 35 -2.10 11.44 2.80
C ALA A 35 -0.94 10.54 2.38
N LEU A 36 0.25 11.10 2.14
CA LEU A 36 1.44 10.30 1.85
C LEU A 36 1.82 9.42 3.05
N THR A 37 1.80 9.97 4.27
CA THR A 37 2.05 9.19 5.49
C THR A 37 1.04 8.06 5.66
N ILE A 38 -0.25 8.33 5.45
CA ILE A 38 -1.30 7.31 5.51
C ILE A 38 -1.07 6.25 4.43
N HIS A 39 -0.86 6.67 3.17
CA HIS A 39 -0.65 5.78 2.04
C HIS A 39 0.53 4.84 2.26
N ASN A 40 1.67 5.35 2.76
CA ASN A 40 2.85 4.55 3.03
C ASN A 40 2.63 3.55 4.17
N GLY A 41 1.78 3.89 5.15
CA GLY A 41 1.42 3.01 6.26
C GLY A 41 0.45 1.88 5.89
N LEU A 42 -0.09 1.86 4.67
CA LEU A 42 -1.06 0.85 4.24
C LEU A 42 -0.35 -0.46 3.85
N PRO A 43 -0.88 -1.62 4.26
CA PRO A 43 -0.19 -2.90 4.14
C PRO A 43 -0.25 -3.54 2.75
N TYR A 44 -0.50 -2.78 1.68
CA TYR A 44 -0.66 -3.35 0.34
C TYR A 44 0.58 -4.10 -0.14
N ARG A 45 1.77 -3.53 0.06
CA ARG A 45 3.04 -4.17 -0.34
C ARG A 45 3.32 -5.43 0.47
N PHE A 46 3.03 -5.38 1.77
CA PHE A 46 3.17 -6.51 2.69
C PHE A 46 2.21 -7.64 2.32
N ASN A 47 0.93 -7.34 2.12
CA ASN A 47 -0.11 -8.32 1.82
C ASN A 47 0.08 -8.99 0.45
N ASN A 48 0.63 -8.26 -0.52
CA ASN A 48 0.89 -8.79 -1.86
C ASN A 48 2.24 -9.52 -1.99
N ARG A 49 3.08 -9.53 -0.95
CA ARG A 49 4.40 -10.15 -0.99
C ARG A 49 4.31 -11.65 -0.79
N ASN A 50 4.32 -12.44 -1.86
CA ASN A 50 4.36 -13.91 -1.81
C ASN A 50 5.80 -14.42 -1.98
N GLN A 51 6.15 -15.55 -1.37
CA GLN A 51 7.47 -16.18 -1.53
C GLN A 51 7.69 -16.59 -2.99
N ASP A 52 8.83 -16.21 -3.55
CA ASP A 52 9.17 -16.56 -4.93
C ASP A 52 9.68 -18.00 -5.06
N ALA A 53 9.54 -18.58 -6.26
CA ALA A 53 10.05 -19.92 -6.53
C ALA A 53 11.59 -19.94 -6.36
N GLY A 54 12.07 -20.73 -5.40
CA GLY A 54 13.50 -20.84 -5.07
C GLY A 54 14.01 -19.81 -4.05
N GLU A 55 13.16 -18.93 -3.55
CA GLU A 55 13.51 -18.04 -2.43
C GLU A 55 13.59 -18.83 -1.12
N SER A 56 14.65 -18.62 -0.33
CA SER A 56 14.74 -19.18 1.02
C SER A 56 13.69 -18.57 1.94
N ILE A 57 13.17 -19.36 2.88
CA ILE A 57 12.26 -18.88 3.92
C ILE A 57 12.85 -17.72 4.73
N ASP A 58 14.17 -17.75 4.98
CA ASP A 58 14.86 -16.68 5.71
C ASP A 58 14.81 -15.36 4.93
N THR A 59 15.06 -15.40 3.62
CA THR A 59 15.00 -14.22 2.74
C THR A 59 13.57 -13.67 2.67
N TYR A 60 12.59 -14.55 2.55
CA TYR A 60 11.17 -14.17 2.54
C TYR A 60 10.75 -13.51 3.86
N ALA A 61 11.10 -14.11 5.00
CA ALA A 61 10.80 -13.58 6.32
C ALA A 61 11.50 -12.24 6.61
N LEU A 62 12.76 -12.08 6.17
CA LEU A 62 13.48 -10.80 6.25
C LEU A 62 12.78 -9.71 5.44
N ASN A 63 12.35 -10.01 4.22
CA ASN A 63 11.61 -9.08 3.37
C ASN A 63 10.25 -8.70 3.97
N LEU A 64 9.51 -9.66 4.51
CA LEU A 64 8.25 -9.39 5.23
C LEU A 64 8.46 -8.47 6.44
N ARG A 65 9.52 -8.70 7.23
CA ARG A 65 9.87 -7.83 8.37
C ARG A 65 10.15 -6.41 7.91
N SER A 66 10.98 -6.23 6.88
CA SER A 66 11.28 -4.91 6.31
C SER A 66 10.03 -4.19 5.79
N LEU A 67 9.14 -4.90 5.09
CA LEU A 67 7.87 -4.32 4.65
C LEU A 67 6.96 -3.96 5.82
N SER A 68 6.92 -4.79 6.87
CA SER A 68 6.11 -4.54 8.06
C SER A 68 6.55 -3.29 8.83
N ASP A 69 7.83 -2.89 8.75
CA ASP A 69 8.34 -1.63 9.35
C ASP A 69 7.70 -0.39 8.72
N THR A 70 7.29 -0.49 7.45
CA THR A 70 6.62 0.61 6.74
C THR A 70 5.12 0.66 6.99
N CYS A 71 4.54 -0.39 7.59
CA CYS A 71 3.10 -0.52 7.80
C CYS A 71 2.70 -0.06 9.21
N ASN A 72 1.54 0.59 9.34
CA ASN A 72 1.01 1.00 10.64
C ASN A 72 0.26 -0.14 11.36
N PHE A 73 0.92 -1.28 11.58
CA PHE A 73 0.32 -2.44 12.26
C PHE A 73 0.17 -2.28 13.78
N GLY A 74 0.91 -1.35 14.39
CA GLY A 74 0.90 -1.19 15.85
C GLY A 74 1.34 -2.48 16.55
N THR A 75 0.57 -2.91 17.56
CA THR A 75 0.86 -4.12 18.35
C THR A 75 0.68 -5.43 17.59
N LEU A 76 -0.01 -5.41 16.44
CA LEU A 76 -0.32 -6.61 15.65
C LEU A 76 0.81 -7.00 14.70
N LYS A 77 1.91 -6.26 14.66
CA LYS A 77 2.98 -6.43 13.68
C LYS A 77 3.51 -7.87 13.62
N ASP A 78 3.81 -8.47 14.77
CA ASP A 78 4.35 -9.84 14.82
C ASP A 78 3.32 -10.90 14.42
N GLU A 79 2.04 -10.68 14.71
CA GLU A 79 0.94 -11.55 14.30
C GLU A 79 0.77 -11.51 12.78
N MET A 80 0.78 -10.31 12.17
CA MET A 80 0.69 -10.15 10.73
C MET A 80 1.83 -10.85 9.98
N ILE A 81 3.05 -10.81 10.51
CA ILE A 81 4.20 -11.53 9.92
C ILE A 81 4.00 -13.04 10.04
N ARG A 82 3.52 -13.52 11.19
CA ARG A 82 3.28 -14.95 11.42
C ARG A 82 2.25 -15.50 10.45
N ASP A 83 1.13 -14.79 10.25
CA ASP A 83 0.06 -15.19 9.33
C ASP A 83 0.50 -15.27 7.87
N ARG A 84 1.62 -14.64 7.50
CA ARG A 84 2.21 -14.71 6.15
C ARG A 84 3.20 -15.86 5.96
N ILE A 85 3.66 -16.47 7.06
CA ILE A 85 4.68 -17.54 7.07
C ILE A 85 4.02 -18.93 7.25
N VAL A 86 2.96 -19.01 8.05
CA VAL A 86 2.19 -20.25 8.31
C VAL A 86 1.27 -20.57 7.15
#